data_AF-A0AAN9GNE7-F1
#
_entry.id   AF-A0AAN9GNE7-F1
#
_cell.length_a   1.000
_cell.length_b   1.000
_cell.length_c   1.000
_cell.angle_alpha   90.00
_cell.angle_beta   90.00
_cell.angle_gamma   90.00
#
_symmetry.space_group_name_H-M   'P 1'
#
loop_
_entity.id
_entity.type
_entity.pdbx_description
1 polymer ?
#
loop_
_entity_poly.entity_id
_entity_poly.type
_entity_poly.pdbx_seq_one_letter_code
_entity_poly.pdbx_strand_id
1 'polypeptide(L)'
;MIPVLKKGKNKTKTLSYRTISLTSCVCKTMERIVNQRLQLYLESESIIVPEQAGFRQHRSTEDQTTHLSQVIEDAYQAQKVTLATFIDLQKAFDKVWKDGLLVKLLRSGVKGNMYQWTKSYLHNRKARVLVDGHCGRKVLLRQGVPQGGVLSPCYSYSSLTTWYQSCPRESKRHCMLMTLFSGARKSMQPQQPTGCNLP
;
A
#
# COMPACT_ATOMS: atom_id res chain seq x y z
N MET A 1 -5.03 -2.15 18.84
CA MET A 1 -5.23 -1.13 17.79
C MET A 1 -5.33 0.22 18.47
N ILE A 2 -4.61 1.23 17.99
CA ILE A 2 -4.66 2.59 18.53
C ILE A 2 -5.23 3.52 17.45
N PRO A 3 -6.35 4.21 17.70
CA PRO A 3 -6.89 5.17 16.75
C PRO A 3 -6.08 6.47 16.81
N VAL A 4 -5.63 6.94 15.65
CA VAL A 4 -4.91 8.21 15.49
C VAL A 4 -5.78 9.17 14.68
N LEU A 5 -6.03 10.36 15.23
CA LEU A 5 -6.84 11.38 14.57
C LEU A 5 -6.12 11.94 13.35
N LYS A 6 -6.82 12.05 12.22
CA LYS A 6 -6.34 12.77 11.03
C LYS A 6 -6.26 14.27 11.34
N LYS A 7 -5.15 14.91 10.98
CA LYS A 7 -4.95 16.36 11.16
C LYS A 7 -6.12 17.15 10.53
N GLY A 8 -6.68 18.09 11.27
CA GLY A 8 -7.75 18.98 10.79
C GLY A 8 -9.13 18.33 10.62
N LYS A 9 -9.39 17.16 11.21
CA LYS A 9 -10.70 16.49 11.15
C LYS A 9 -11.40 16.47 12.51
N ASN A 10 -12.74 16.48 12.48
CA ASN A 10 -13.58 16.53 13.68
C ASN A 10 -13.38 15.29 14.56
N LYS A 11 -13.11 15.51 15.85
CA LYS A 11 -12.88 14.46 16.87
C LYS A 11 -14.10 13.58 17.15
N THR A 12 -15.30 14.07 16.86
CA THR A 12 -16.58 13.39 17.11
C THR A 12 -16.93 12.32 16.06
N LYS A 13 -16.33 12.36 14.86
CA LYS A 13 -16.61 11.38 13.81
C LYS A 13 -15.59 10.23 13.85
N THR A 14 -16.08 8.99 13.92
CA THR A 14 -15.25 7.75 13.89
C THR A 14 -14.41 7.63 12.61
N LEU A 15 -14.90 8.15 11.48
CA LEU A 15 -14.19 8.16 10.19
C LEU A 15 -12.96 9.09 10.14
N SER A 16 -12.84 9.99 11.12
CA SER A 16 -11.69 10.89 11.27
C SER A 16 -10.47 10.19 11.84
N TYR A 17 -10.62 8.97 12.37
CA TYR A 17 -9.52 8.20 12.95
C TYR A 17 -8.95 7.20 11.94
N ARG A 18 -7.63 7.02 11.98
CA ARG A 18 -6.90 5.96 11.31
C ARG A 18 -6.43 4.96 12.37
N THR A 19 -6.79 3.70 12.21
CA THR A 19 -6.53 2.69 13.23
C THR A 19 -5.20 2.00 12.97
N ILE A 20 -4.20 2.25 13.82
CA ILE A 20 -2.89 1.59 13.71
C ILE A 20 -2.93 0.25 14.45
N SER A 21 -2.56 -0.81 13.74
CA SER A 21 -2.43 -2.15 14.28
C SER A 21 -1.04 -2.33 14.87
N LEU A 22 -0.96 -2.45 16.19
CA LEU A 22 0.27 -2.81 16.88
C LEU A 22 0.36 -4.34 16.95
N THR A 23 1.20 -4.92 16.10
CA THR A 23 1.63 -6.32 16.18
C THR A 23 2.83 -6.46 17.11
N SER A 24 3.04 -7.66 17.67
CA SER A 24 4.19 -7.94 18.55
C SER A 24 5.51 -7.79 17.81
N CYS A 25 6.61 -7.53 18.53
CA CYS A 25 7.93 -7.38 17.92
C CYS A 25 8.35 -8.66 17.16
N VAL A 26 8.13 -9.83 17.74
CA VAL A 26 8.40 -11.14 17.10
C VAL A 26 7.62 -11.27 15.79
N CYS A 27 6.34 -10.89 15.80
CA CYS A 27 5.50 -10.90 14.61
C CYS A 27 6.04 -9.96 13.53
N LYS A 28 6.45 -8.73 13.90
CA LYS A 28 7.06 -7.78 12.96
C LYS A 28 8.38 -8.29 12.37
N THR A 29 9.19 -8.97 13.16
CA THR A 29 10.44 -9.59 12.69
C THR A 29 10.14 -10.67 11.66
N MET A 30 9.20 -11.57 11.96
CA MET A 30 8.80 -12.60 11.01
C MET A 30 8.16 -12.01 9.74
N GLU A 31 7.34 -10.97 9.89
CA GLU A 31 6.80 -10.21 8.76
C GLU A 31 7.91 -9.64 7.88
N ARG A 32 9.01 -9.11 8.44
CA ARG A 32 10.15 -8.61 7.66
C ARG A 32 10.81 -9.71 6.83
N ILE A 33 11.08 -10.87 7.45
CA ILE A 33 11.74 -12.00 6.79
C ILE A 33 10.88 -12.50 5.63
N VAL A 34 9.58 -12.71 5.87
CA VAL A 34 8.66 -13.19 4.83
C VAL A 34 8.48 -12.13 3.75
N ASN A 35 8.38 -10.84 4.10
CA ASN A 35 8.26 -9.76 3.12
C ASN A 35 9.46 -9.73 2.15
N GLN A 36 10.68 -9.83 2.68
CA GLN A 36 11.89 -9.80 1.87
C GLN A 36 11.93 -10.97 0.88
N ARG A 37 11.65 -12.19 1.34
CA ARG A 37 11.61 -13.39 0.48
C ARG A 37 10.51 -13.32 -0.56
N LEU A 38 9.33 -12.84 -0.18
CA LEU A 38 8.19 -12.70 -1.08
C LEU A 38 8.45 -11.64 -2.15
N GLN A 39 9.04 -10.50 -1.79
CA GLN A 39 9.43 -9.48 -2.76
C GLN A 39 10.42 -10.03 -3.78
N LEU A 40 11.51 -10.66 -3.33
CA LEU A 40 12.51 -11.26 -4.23
C LEU A 40 11.87 -12.25 -5.22
N TYR A 41 10.95 -13.09 -4.75
CA TYR A 41 10.24 -14.04 -5.61
C TYR A 41 9.31 -13.35 -6.63
N LEU A 42 8.58 -12.32 -6.20
CA LEU A 42 7.66 -11.62 -7.08
C LEU A 42 8.37 -10.77 -8.14
N GLU A 43 9.57 -10.28 -7.83
CA GLU A 43 10.47 -9.64 -8.80
C GLU A 43 11.05 -10.66 -9.79
N SER A 44 11.59 -11.79 -9.30
CA SER A 44 12.23 -12.80 -10.15
C SER A 44 11.27 -13.39 -11.17
N GLU A 45 10.02 -13.63 -10.77
CA GLU A 45 8.97 -14.16 -11.65
C GLU A 45 8.28 -13.06 -12.48
N SER A 46 8.71 -11.80 -12.39
CA SER A 46 8.11 -10.65 -13.11
C SER A 46 6.59 -10.53 -12.93
N ILE A 47 6.07 -10.94 -11.76
CA ILE A 47 4.63 -10.93 -11.46
C ILE A 47 4.14 -9.49 -11.24
N ILE A 48 5.04 -8.60 -10.79
CA ILE A 48 4.73 -7.20 -10.53
C ILE A 48 4.95 -6.38 -11.81
N VAL A 49 3.91 -5.66 -12.20
CA VAL A 49 3.93 -4.77 -13.37
C VAL A 49 5.00 -3.67 -13.22
N PRO A 50 5.77 -3.36 -14.27
CA PRO A 50 6.88 -2.40 -14.19
C PRO A 50 6.42 -0.98 -13.84
N GLU A 51 5.18 -0.61 -14.18
CA GLU A 51 4.57 0.69 -13.92
C GLU A 51 4.21 0.89 -12.44
N GLN A 52 4.28 -0.16 -11.62
CA GLN A 52 4.04 -0.05 -10.19
C GLN A 52 5.33 0.32 -9.44
N ALA A 53 5.44 1.58 -9.06
CA ALA A 53 6.53 2.09 -8.22
C ALA A 53 6.28 1.93 -6.69
N GLY A 54 5.01 1.83 -6.26
CA GLY A 54 4.65 1.82 -4.84
C GLY A 54 5.19 0.59 -4.08
N PHE A 55 5.90 0.84 -2.97
CA PHE A 55 6.45 -0.16 -2.03
C PHE A 55 7.43 -1.18 -2.63
N ARG A 56 8.06 -0.83 -3.76
CA ARG A 56 9.15 -1.58 -4.38
C ARG A 56 10.50 -1.03 -3.91
N GLN A 57 11.49 -1.91 -3.79
CA GLN A 57 12.87 -1.45 -3.59
C GLN A 57 13.36 -0.81 -4.88
N HIS A 58 14.16 0.25 -4.77
CA HIS A 58 14.75 0.99 -5.90
C HIS A 58 13.76 1.67 -6.85
N ARG A 59 12.54 1.99 -6.39
CA ARG A 59 11.57 2.82 -7.13
C ARG A 59 11.11 3.97 -6.24
N SER A 60 11.28 5.21 -6.71
CA SER A 60 10.81 6.41 -6.02
C SER A 60 9.47 6.91 -6.57
N THR A 61 8.80 7.75 -5.79
CA THR A 61 7.63 8.51 -6.31
C THR A 61 8.07 9.54 -7.35
N GLU A 62 9.33 9.99 -7.26
CA GLU A 62 9.95 10.92 -8.21
C GLU A 62 10.08 10.28 -9.59
N ASP A 63 10.65 9.06 -9.67
CA ASP A 63 10.76 8.31 -10.94
C ASP A 63 9.42 8.18 -11.66
N GLN A 64 8.36 7.89 -10.90
CA GLN A 64 7.02 7.73 -11.47
C GLN A 64 6.43 9.06 -11.94
N THR A 65 6.76 10.16 -11.26
CA THR A 65 6.32 11.51 -11.65
C THR A 65 7.03 11.95 -12.92
N THR A 66 8.35 11.75 -12.99
CA THR A 66 9.15 12.02 -14.19
C THR A 66 8.68 11.19 -15.37
N HIS A 67 8.41 9.90 -15.16
CA HIS A 67 7.86 9.03 -16.21
C HIS A 67 6.48 9.51 -16.70
N LEU A 68 5.60 9.96 -15.80
CA LEU A 68 4.32 10.53 -16.19
C LEU A 68 4.49 11.80 -17.02
N SER A 69 5.39 12.71 -16.62
CA SER A 69 5.71 13.92 -17.38
C SER A 69 6.22 13.59 -18.77
N GLN A 70 7.14 12.63 -18.89
CA GLN A 70 7.67 12.19 -20.19
C GLN A 70 6.56 11.67 -21.11
N VAL A 71 5.67 10.81 -20.59
CA VAL A 71 4.55 10.27 -21.38
C VAL A 71 3.60 11.36 -21.87
N ILE A 72 3.40 12.42 -21.07
CA ILE A 72 2.58 13.57 -21.47
C ILE A 72 3.29 14.37 -22.57
N GLU A 73 4.59 14.64 -22.42
CA GLU A 73 5.40 15.37 -23.40
C GLU A 73 5.49 14.62 -24.74
N ASP A 74 5.77 13.32 -24.72
CA ASP A 74 5.88 12.48 -25.92
C ASP A 74 4.56 12.46 -26.71
N ALA A 75 3.43 12.34 -26.01
CA ALA A 75 2.12 12.36 -26.63
C ALA A 75 1.74 13.74 -27.18
N TYR A 76 2.15 14.82 -26.49
CA TYR A 76 2.00 16.18 -26.97
C TYR A 76 2.78 16.40 -28.28
N GLN A 77 4.04 15.95 -28.34
CA GLN A 77 4.86 16.00 -29.56
C GLN A 77 4.25 15.19 -30.70
N ALA A 78 3.64 14.05 -30.40
CA ALA A 78 2.96 13.20 -31.37
C ALA A 78 1.55 13.69 -31.78
N GLN A 79 1.12 14.87 -31.30
CA GLN A 79 -0.23 15.41 -31.48
C GLN A 79 -1.36 14.45 -31.07
N LYS A 80 -1.11 13.64 -30.04
CA LYS A 80 -2.09 12.71 -29.47
C LYS A 80 -2.74 13.30 -28.23
N VAL A 81 -3.99 12.91 -27.99
CA VAL A 81 -4.71 13.27 -26.76
C VAL A 81 -4.34 12.27 -25.66
N THR A 82 -3.76 12.76 -24.57
CA THR A 82 -3.45 11.96 -23.37
C THR A 82 -4.53 12.16 -22.33
N LEU A 83 -5.09 11.06 -21.83
CA LEU A 83 -5.96 11.05 -20.66
C LEU A 83 -5.18 10.48 -19.48
N ALA A 84 -5.33 11.07 -18.30
CA ALA A 84 -4.81 10.52 -17.05
C ALA A 84 -5.96 10.32 -16.06
N THR A 85 -6.08 9.11 -15.51
CA THR A 85 -7.11 8.79 -14.52
C THR A 85 -6.47 8.31 -13.23
N PHE A 86 -6.72 9.05 -12.14
CA PHE A 86 -6.20 8.73 -10.82
C PHE A 86 -7.30 8.05 -9.99
N ILE A 87 -7.00 6.86 -9.46
CA ILE A 87 -7.94 6.07 -8.64
C ILE A 87 -7.40 6.00 -7.21
N ASP A 88 -8.07 6.65 -6.27
CA ASP A 88 -7.78 6.53 -4.84
C ASP A 88 -8.71 5.51 -4.18
N LEU A 89 -8.15 4.40 -3.69
CA LEU A 89 -8.91 3.36 -3.01
C LEU A 89 -9.10 3.71 -1.53
N GLN A 90 -10.34 4.05 -1.16
CA GLN A 90 -10.69 4.30 0.23
C GLN A 90 -10.53 3.02 1.08
N LYS A 91 -9.70 3.11 2.14
CA LYS A 91 -9.44 2.03 3.11
C LYS A 91 -8.93 0.74 2.46
N ALA A 92 -8.00 0.85 1.51
CA ALA A 92 -7.42 -0.30 0.80
C ALA A 92 -6.96 -1.44 1.72
N PHE A 93 -6.28 -1.12 2.83
CA PHE A 93 -5.80 -2.12 3.79
C PHE A 93 -6.94 -2.87 4.51
N ASP A 94 -8.07 -2.21 4.78
CA ASP A 94 -9.18 -2.81 5.52
C ASP A 94 -10.05 -3.72 4.62
N LYS A 95 -10.01 -3.49 3.30
CA LYS A 95 -10.85 -4.18 2.30
C LYS A 95 -10.15 -5.35 1.60
N VAL A 96 -8.91 -5.68 1.97
CA VAL A 96 -8.21 -6.82 1.35
C VAL A 96 -8.98 -8.12 1.59
N TRP A 97 -9.38 -8.78 0.49
CA TRP A 97 -10.02 -10.09 0.55
C TRP A 97 -8.96 -11.17 0.78
N LYS A 98 -8.97 -11.75 1.99
CA LYS A 98 -7.93 -12.69 2.44
C LYS A 98 -7.88 -13.97 1.62
N ASP A 99 -9.03 -14.55 1.30
CA ASP A 99 -9.08 -15.81 0.55
C ASP A 99 -8.63 -15.59 -0.90
N GLY A 100 -9.06 -14.49 -1.52
CA GLY A 100 -8.59 -14.07 -2.84
C GLY A 100 -7.07 -13.86 -2.87
N LEU A 101 -6.50 -13.23 -1.83
CA LEU A 101 -5.06 -13.07 -1.69
C LEU A 101 -4.33 -14.41 -1.55
N LEU A 102 -4.84 -15.35 -0.74
CA LEU A 102 -4.24 -16.67 -0.57
C LEU A 102 -4.28 -17.47 -1.87
N VAL A 103 -5.42 -17.50 -2.56
CA VAL A 103 -5.56 -18.14 -3.87
C VAL A 103 -4.60 -17.51 -4.88
N LYS A 104 -4.43 -16.18 -4.85
CA LYS A 104 -3.47 -15.49 -5.71
C LYS A 104 -2.04 -15.93 -5.43
N LEU A 105 -1.61 -15.91 -4.16
CA LEU A 105 -0.26 -16.35 -3.79
C LEU A 105 0.01 -17.77 -4.27
N LEU A 106 -0.97 -18.67 -4.12
CA LEU A 106 -0.85 -20.05 -4.59
C LEU A 106 -0.73 -20.14 -6.12
N ARG A 107 -1.54 -19.38 -6.88
CA ARG A 107 -1.47 -19.30 -8.34
C ARG A 107 -0.18 -18.67 -8.85
N SER A 108 0.37 -17.71 -8.10
CA SER A 108 1.66 -17.09 -8.36
C SER A 108 2.84 -18.01 -8.05
N GLY A 109 2.62 -19.24 -7.56
CA GLY A 109 3.67 -20.21 -7.28
C GLY A 109 4.23 -20.17 -5.85
N VAL A 110 3.71 -19.31 -4.97
CA VAL A 110 4.08 -19.29 -3.55
C VAL A 110 3.51 -20.52 -2.84
N LYS A 111 4.40 -21.43 -2.44
CA LYS A 111 4.05 -22.71 -1.80
C LYS A 111 4.84 -22.92 -0.50
N GLY A 112 4.54 -24.03 0.20
CA GLY A 112 5.28 -24.48 1.38
C GLY A 112 5.07 -23.61 2.63
N ASN A 113 6.14 -23.48 3.43
CA ASN A 113 6.10 -22.83 4.75
C ASN A 113 5.70 -21.35 4.67
N MET A 114 6.09 -20.65 3.60
CA MET A 114 5.73 -19.25 3.39
C MET A 114 4.21 -19.09 3.24
N TYR A 115 3.60 -19.93 2.40
CA TYR A 115 2.14 -19.92 2.21
C TYR A 115 1.39 -20.27 3.50
N GLN A 116 1.82 -21.33 4.20
CA GLN A 116 1.17 -21.77 5.43
C GLN A 116 1.29 -20.75 6.55
N TRP A 117 2.45 -20.09 6.67
CA TRP A 117 2.62 -18.99 7.61
C TRP A 117 1.70 -17.82 7.28
N THR A 118 1.61 -17.41 6.01
CA THR A 118 0.72 -16.34 5.55
C THR A 118 -0.75 -16.66 5.82
N LYS A 119 -1.17 -17.90 5.53
CA LYS A 119 -2.53 -18.39 5.83
C LYS A 119 -2.81 -18.29 7.33
N SER A 120 -1.91 -18.80 8.16
CA SER A 120 -2.04 -18.76 9.62
C SER A 120 -2.04 -17.33 10.16
N TYR A 121 -1.23 -16.44 9.59
CA TYR A 121 -1.12 -15.03 9.96
C TYR A 121 -2.39 -14.22 9.67
N LEU A 122 -3.11 -14.55 8.58
CA LEU A 122 -4.34 -13.86 8.19
C LEU A 122 -5.60 -14.47 8.82
N HIS A 123 -5.54 -15.74 9.23
CA HIS A 123 -6.66 -16.49 9.76
C HIS A 123 -6.99 -16.12 11.22
N ASN A 124 -8.29 -16.15 11.57
CA ASN A 124 -8.84 -15.94 12.92
C ASN A 124 -8.25 -14.76 13.74
N ARG A 125 -7.84 -13.67 13.07
CA ARG A 125 -7.28 -12.52 13.77
C ARG A 125 -8.32 -11.78 14.59
N LYS A 126 -8.05 -11.64 15.88
CA LYS A 126 -8.84 -10.82 16.80
C LYS A 126 -8.06 -9.54 17.11
N ALA A 127 -8.74 -8.40 17.06
CA ALA A 127 -8.17 -7.13 17.45
C ALA A 127 -9.03 -6.47 18.53
N ARG A 128 -8.40 -5.64 19.36
CA ARG A 128 -9.08 -4.78 20.34
C ARG A 128 -8.60 -3.34 20.13
N VAL A 129 -9.49 -2.39 20.34
CA VAL A 129 -9.16 -0.96 20.29
C VAL A 129 -8.74 -0.51 21.69
N LEU A 130 -7.66 0.24 21.77
CA LEU A 130 -7.17 0.90 22.98
C LEU A 130 -7.40 2.41 22.80
N VAL A 131 -8.19 3.01 23.68
CA VAL A 131 -8.48 4.46 23.73
C VAL A 131 -8.23 4.93 25.15
N ASP A 132 -7.34 5.90 25.33
CA ASP A 132 -7.06 6.52 26.63
C ASP A 132 -6.81 5.52 27.78
N GLY A 133 -6.05 4.45 27.50
CA GLY A 133 -5.76 3.39 28.47
C GLY A 133 -6.85 2.32 28.61
N HIS A 134 -8.06 2.58 28.13
CA HIS A 134 -9.16 1.63 28.16
C HIS A 134 -9.15 0.72 26.95
N CYS A 135 -9.25 -0.57 27.20
CA CYS A 135 -9.33 -1.57 26.15
C CYS A 135 -10.77 -2.00 25.86
N GLY A 136 -11.20 -1.86 24.61
CA GLY A 136 -12.48 -2.36 24.16
C GLY A 136 -12.54 -3.88 23.99
N ARG A 137 -13.72 -4.35 23.56
CA ARG A 137 -14.02 -5.76 23.24
C ARG A 137 -13.10 -6.28 22.13
N LYS A 138 -12.75 -7.57 22.20
CA LYS A 138 -12.07 -8.29 21.11
C LYS A 138 -13.05 -8.47 19.95
N VAL A 139 -12.70 -7.96 18.78
CA VAL A 139 -13.46 -8.08 17.52
C VAL A 139 -12.70 -8.98 16.56
N LEU A 140 -13.42 -9.90 15.90
CA LEU A 140 -12.87 -10.74 14.86
C LEU A 140 -12.73 -9.92 13.56
N LEU A 141 -11.51 -9.83 13.03
CA LEU A 141 -11.23 -9.19 11.75
C LEU A 141 -11.45 -10.19 10.62
N ARG A 142 -12.61 -10.14 9.98
CA ARG A 142 -12.95 -11.02 8.85
C ARG A 142 -12.13 -10.70 7.60
N GLN A 143 -11.95 -9.41 7.29
CA GLN A 143 -11.23 -8.94 6.11
C GLN A 143 -10.12 -7.95 6.49
N GLY A 144 -9.28 -7.63 5.52
CA GLY A 144 -8.22 -6.64 5.67
C GLY A 144 -6.91 -7.18 6.25
N VAL A 145 -5.86 -6.38 6.08
CA VAL A 145 -4.50 -6.57 6.58
C VAL A 145 -4.18 -5.50 7.63
N PRO A 146 -3.32 -5.78 8.63
CA PRO A 146 -3.13 -4.89 9.75
C PRO A 146 -2.40 -3.62 9.27
N GLN A 147 -3.05 -2.47 9.44
CA GLN A 147 -2.46 -1.19 9.04
C GLN A 147 -1.25 -0.88 9.94
N GLY A 148 -0.05 -0.88 9.34
CA GLY A 148 1.23 -0.75 10.06
C GLY A 148 2.05 -2.04 10.15
N GLY A 149 1.55 -3.16 9.62
CA GLY A 149 2.35 -4.37 9.39
C GLY A 149 3.36 -4.13 8.27
N VAL A 150 4.54 -4.73 8.37
CA VAL A 150 5.63 -4.57 7.37
C VAL A 150 5.24 -5.22 6.05
N LEU A 151 4.45 -6.29 6.14
CA LEU A 151 4.04 -7.11 5.02
C LEU A 151 2.68 -6.68 4.44
N SER A 152 1.96 -5.81 5.14
CA SER A 152 0.65 -5.28 4.71
C SER A 152 0.69 -4.51 3.40
N PRO A 153 1.69 -3.65 3.10
CA PRO A 153 1.84 -3.05 1.78
C PRO A 153 2.01 -4.10 0.69
N CYS A 154 2.74 -5.18 0.99
CA CYS A 154 3.02 -6.23 0.02
C CYS A 154 1.76 -6.99 -0.42
N TYR A 155 0.92 -7.33 0.56
CA TYR A 155 -0.37 -7.97 0.28
C TYR A 155 -1.38 -7.05 -0.37
N SER A 156 -1.40 -5.76 0.01
CA SER A 156 -2.29 -4.78 -0.60
C SER A 156 -1.95 -4.59 -2.08
N TYR A 157 -0.67 -4.44 -2.44
CA TYR A 157 -0.30 -4.27 -3.85
C TYR A 157 -0.53 -5.54 -4.67
N SER A 158 -0.29 -6.72 -4.07
CA SER A 158 -0.55 -7.98 -4.78
C SER A 158 -2.05 -8.09 -5.10
N SER A 159 -2.94 -7.58 -4.27
CA SER A 159 -4.37 -7.55 -4.62
C SER A 159 -4.67 -6.57 -5.76
N LEU A 160 -4.02 -5.40 -5.78
CA LEU A 160 -4.19 -4.34 -6.78
C LEU A 160 -3.66 -4.71 -8.17
N THR A 161 -2.52 -5.38 -8.26
CA THR A 161 -1.93 -5.82 -9.54
C THR A 161 -2.87 -6.74 -10.32
N THR A 162 -3.65 -7.59 -9.64
CA THR A 162 -4.65 -8.43 -10.33
C THR A 162 -5.79 -7.59 -10.86
N TRP A 163 -6.29 -6.62 -10.09
CA TRP A 163 -7.34 -5.72 -10.57
C TRP A 163 -6.88 -4.95 -11.81
N TYR A 164 -5.65 -4.45 -11.80
CA TYR A 164 -5.04 -3.82 -12.97
C TYR A 164 -4.88 -4.80 -14.14
N GLN A 165 -4.36 -6.02 -13.91
CA GLN A 165 -4.20 -7.03 -14.96
C GLN A 165 -5.53 -7.49 -15.58
N SER A 166 -6.60 -7.57 -14.80
CA SER A 166 -7.95 -7.89 -15.29
C SER A 166 -8.61 -6.76 -16.09
N CYS A 167 -8.06 -5.54 -16.07
CA CYS A 167 -8.61 -4.42 -16.84
C CYS A 167 -8.36 -4.61 -18.35
N PRO A 168 -9.33 -4.33 -19.24
CA PRO A 168 -9.18 -4.46 -20.69
C PRO A 168 -7.98 -3.66 -21.24
N ARG A 169 -7.29 -4.20 -22.26
CA ARG A 169 -6.07 -3.58 -22.83
C ARG A 169 -6.30 -2.17 -23.39
N GLU A 170 -7.50 -1.84 -23.86
CA GLU A 170 -7.84 -0.49 -24.34
C GLU A 170 -7.85 0.56 -23.23
N SER A 171 -8.24 0.19 -22.02
CA SER A 171 -8.13 1.08 -20.85
C SER A 171 -6.67 1.31 -20.45
N LYS A 172 -5.77 0.35 -20.69
CA LYS A 172 -4.37 0.44 -20.25
C LYS A 172 -3.49 1.33 -21.12
N ARG A 173 -3.86 1.55 -22.39
CA ARG A 173 -3.06 2.36 -23.34
C ARG A 173 -3.00 3.85 -22.98
N HIS A 174 -3.98 4.34 -22.21
CA HIS A 174 -4.08 5.74 -21.81
C HIS A 174 -4.33 5.88 -20.30
N CYS A 175 -3.92 4.93 -19.49
CA CYS A 175 -4.19 4.96 -18.05
C CYS A 175 -2.96 4.51 -17.27
N MET A 176 -2.15 5.49 -16.87
CA MET A 176 -1.07 5.26 -15.93
C MET A 176 -1.68 5.12 -14.54
N LEU A 177 -1.73 3.88 -14.02
CA LEU A 177 -2.25 3.61 -12.69
C LEU A 177 -1.22 4.02 -11.63
N MET A 178 -1.11 5.32 -11.33
CA MET A 178 -0.45 5.77 -10.12
C MET A 178 -1.36 5.49 -8.92
N THR A 179 -1.14 4.35 -8.26
CA THR A 179 -1.79 4.07 -6.98
C THR A 179 -1.11 4.90 -5.89
N LEU A 180 -1.55 6.14 -5.73
CA LEU A 180 -1.15 6.99 -4.61
C LEU A 180 -1.84 6.48 -3.36
N PHE A 181 -1.14 5.70 -2.54
CA PHE A 181 -1.63 5.36 -1.21
C PHE A 181 -1.65 6.64 -0.36
N SER A 182 -2.85 7.15 -0.07
CA SER A 182 -3.07 8.26 0.87
C SER A 182 -2.53 7.90 2.26
N GLY A 183 -1.25 8.21 2.49
CA GLY A 183 -0.52 7.80 3.69
C GLY A 183 0.93 8.28 3.76
N ALA A 184 1.57 8.57 2.62
CA ALA A 184 2.87 9.22 2.59
C ALA A 184 2.70 10.76 2.56
N ARG A 185 2.42 11.36 3.72
CA ARG A 185 2.56 12.81 3.91
C ARG A 185 3.22 13.13 5.25
N LYS A 186 4.55 13.17 5.24
CA LYS A 186 5.48 14.02 6.02
C LYS A 186 6.80 13.91 5.24
N SER A 187 7.50 14.94 4.79
CA SER A 187 7.48 16.37 5.03
C SER A 187 8.49 16.98 4.06
N MET A 188 8.07 17.88 3.18
CA MET A 188 8.99 18.75 2.47
C MET A 188 8.27 20.08 2.35
N GLN A 189 8.39 20.88 3.42
CA GLN A 189 8.15 22.31 3.31
C GLN A 189 9.40 22.91 2.64
N PRO A 190 9.26 23.85 1.70
CA PRO A 190 10.41 24.59 1.20
C PRO A 190 11.04 25.35 2.36
N GLN A 191 12.33 25.14 2.58
CA GLN A 191 13.13 25.99 3.46
C GLN A 191 13.13 27.41 2.84
N GLN A 192 12.58 28.37 3.57
CA GLN A 192 12.83 29.79 3.31
C GLN A 192 14.32 30.06 3.58
N PRO A 193 15.05 30.79 2.72
CA PRO A 193 16.42 31.17 3.00
C PRO A 193 16.43 32.26 4.08
N THR A 194 16.81 31.91 5.29
CA THR A 194 17.24 32.89 6.30
C THR A 194 18.61 33.42 5.89
N GLY A 195 18.65 34.67 5.42
CA GLY A 195 19.90 35.41 5.24
C GLY A 195 20.62 35.54 6.58
N CYS A 196 21.82 34.96 6.66
CA CYS A 196 22.79 35.27 7.71
C CYS A 196 23.54 36.52 7.28
N ASN A 197 23.22 37.66 7.89
CA ASN A 197 24.15 38.78 8.03
C ASN A 197 25.01 38.52 9.25
N LEU A 198 26.33 38.63 9.10
CA LEU A 198 27.34 38.98 10.11
C LEU A 198 28.72 39.01 9.41
N PRO A 199 29.71 39.78 9.87
CA PRO A 199 29.69 40.71 11.01
C PRO A 199 29.41 42.16 10.62
#